data_AF-A0A1E5A5E1-F1
#
_entry.id   AF-A0A1E5A5E1-F1
#
_cell.length_a   1.000
_cell.length_b   1.000
_cell.length_c   1.000
_cell.angle_alpha   90.00
_cell.angle_beta   90.00
_cell.angle_gamma   90.00
#
_symmetry.space_group_name_H-M   'P 1'
#
loop_
_entity.id
_entity.type
_entity.pdbx_description
1 polymer ?
#
loop_
_entity_poly.entity_id
_entity_poly.type
_entity_poly.pdbx_seq_one_letter_code
_entity_poly.pdbx_strand_id
1 'polypeptide(L)'
;MLQKADQVPAVVAEFIGLELDDAAMARVIEYCSRDYMSSHPHQFDDHVLRQKRESVWQLPPDGTASKAIRFSAKLSLSPALRARLDEVWADTVQKRLGFESYAAFRRSLPNSLGVTRVD
;
A
#
# COMPACT_ATOMS: atom_id res chain seq x y z
N MET A 1 7.60 0.50 -5.18
CA MET A 1 6.98 -0.84 -5.30
C MET A 1 7.86 -1.73 -6.16
N LEU A 2 7.65 -3.05 -6.15
CA LEU A 2 8.21 -3.91 -7.19
C LEU A 2 7.68 -3.46 -8.56
N GLN A 3 8.50 -3.58 -9.60
CA GLN A 3 8.17 -3.10 -10.96
C GLN A 3 6.89 -3.71 -11.53
N LYS A 4 6.54 -4.93 -11.10
CA LYS A 4 5.36 -5.63 -11.58
C LYS A 4 4.60 -6.23 -10.39
N ALA A 5 3.32 -5.87 -10.27
CA ALA A 5 2.50 -6.24 -9.13
C ALA A 5 2.25 -7.75 -9.02
N ASP A 6 2.22 -8.45 -10.16
CA ASP A 6 2.10 -9.91 -10.29
C ASP A 6 3.32 -10.68 -9.76
N GLN A 7 4.49 -10.03 -9.63
CA GLN A 7 5.70 -10.63 -9.06
C GLN A 7 5.76 -10.53 -7.53
N VAL A 8 4.94 -9.66 -6.92
CA VAL A 8 4.95 -9.45 -5.45
C VAL A 8 4.62 -10.73 -4.69
N PRO A 9 3.60 -11.53 -5.06
CA PRO A 9 3.28 -12.77 -4.34
C PRO A 9 4.44 -13.76 -4.27
N ALA A 10 5.20 -13.94 -5.36
CA ALA A 10 6.36 -14.84 -5.37
C ALA A 10 7.47 -14.37 -4.44
N VAL A 11 7.78 -13.06 -4.44
CA VAL A 11 8.77 -12.46 -3.54
C VAL A 11 8.36 -12.59 -2.08
N VAL A 12 7.08 -12.41 -1.78
CA VAL A 12 6.54 -12.58 -0.42
C VAL A 12 6.62 -14.05 0.00
N ALA A 13 6.25 -14.98 -0.87
CA ALA A 13 6.33 -16.42 -0.62
C ALA A 13 7.78 -16.86 -0.30
N GLU A 14 8.75 -16.41 -1.09
CA GLU A 14 10.18 -16.65 -0.81
C GLU A 14 10.60 -16.06 0.53
N PHE A 15 10.22 -14.80 0.80
CA PHE A 15 10.58 -14.11 2.05
C PHE A 15 10.06 -14.82 3.30
N ILE A 16 8.86 -15.38 3.24
CA ILE A 16 8.25 -16.09 4.39
C ILE A 16 8.52 -17.61 4.37
N GLY A 17 9.25 -18.12 3.39
CA GLY A 17 9.56 -19.55 3.25
C GLY A 17 8.35 -20.44 2.96
N LEU A 18 7.41 -19.95 2.13
CA LEU A 18 6.20 -20.67 1.77
C LEU A 18 6.29 -21.21 0.34
N GLU A 19 6.17 -22.53 0.20
CA GLU A 19 6.03 -23.17 -1.10
C GLU A 19 4.57 -23.07 -1.59
N LEU A 20 4.40 -22.62 -2.83
CA LEU A 20 3.09 -22.51 -3.48
C LEU A 20 3.15 -23.24 -4.82
N ASP A 21 2.14 -24.07 -5.09
CA ASP A 21 1.93 -24.58 -6.44
C ASP A 21 1.38 -23.48 -7.37
N ASP A 22 1.47 -23.71 -8.68
CA ASP A 22 1.02 -22.74 -9.69
C ASP A 22 -0.46 -22.36 -9.53
N ALA A 23 -1.30 -23.29 -9.08
CA ALA A 23 -2.72 -23.07 -8.89
C ALA A 23 -3.02 -22.17 -7.67
N ALA A 24 -2.22 -22.29 -6.61
CA ALA A 24 -2.28 -21.42 -5.45
C ALA A 24 -1.73 -20.04 -5.80
N MET A 25 -0.60 -19.96 -6.52
CA MET A 25 -0.02 -18.70 -6.97
C MET A 25 -1.01 -17.91 -7.85
N ALA A 26 -1.65 -18.57 -8.81
CA ALA A 26 -2.64 -17.94 -9.68
C ALA A 26 -3.82 -17.34 -8.89
N ARG A 27 -4.32 -18.07 -7.88
CA ARG A 27 -5.39 -17.59 -6.98
C ARG A 27 -4.95 -16.39 -6.15
N VAL A 28 -3.73 -16.41 -5.63
CA VAL A 28 -3.19 -15.27 -4.86
C VAL A 28 -3.09 -14.03 -5.74
N ILE A 29 -2.58 -14.15 -6.97
CA ILE A 29 -2.51 -13.03 -7.92
C ILE A 29 -3.91 -12.48 -8.22
N GLU A 30 -4.89 -13.35 -8.47
CA GLU A 30 -6.28 -12.95 -8.72
C GLU A 30 -6.86 -12.17 -7.53
N TYR A 31 -6.79 -12.72 -6.32
CA TYR A 31 -7.41 -12.14 -5.13
C TYR A 31 -6.71 -10.88 -4.64
N CYS A 32 -5.42 -10.72 -4.96
CA CYS A 32 -4.66 -9.49 -4.70
C CYS A 32 -4.82 -8.44 -5.80
N SER A 33 -5.53 -8.75 -6.89
CA SER A 33 -5.74 -7.78 -7.96
C SER A 33 -6.68 -6.66 -7.52
N ARG A 34 -6.43 -5.44 -8.01
CA ARG A 34 -7.32 -4.30 -7.74
C ARG A 34 -8.74 -4.58 -8.22
N ASP A 35 -8.88 -5.28 -9.33
CA ASP A 35 -10.19 -5.60 -9.90
C ASP A 35 -11.00 -6.47 -8.94
N TYR A 36 -10.42 -7.60 -8.49
CA TYR A 36 -11.06 -8.49 -7.52
C TYR A 36 -11.37 -7.78 -6.19
N MET A 37 -10.42 -7.01 -5.66
CA MET A 37 -10.61 -6.30 -4.40
C MET A 37 -11.74 -5.27 -4.49
N SER A 38 -11.82 -4.55 -5.61
CA SER A 38 -12.88 -3.55 -5.84
C SER A 38 -14.26 -4.15 -6.11
N SER A 39 -14.34 -5.36 -6.67
CA SER A 39 -15.61 -6.08 -6.89
C SER A 39 -16.09 -6.82 -5.65
N HIS A 40 -15.20 -7.10 -4.68
CA HIS A 40 -15.51 -7.77 -3.42
C HIS A 40 -15.22 -6.87 -2.20
N PRO A 41 -15.73 -5.62 -2.16
CA PRO A 41 -15.32 -4.65 -1.15
C PRO A 41 -15.60 -5.11 0.29
N HIS A 42 -16.61 -5.94 0.51
CA HIS A 42 -16.94 -6.47 1.83
C HIS A 42 -15.88 -7.41 2.42
N GLN A 43 -15.04 -8.03 1.57
CA GLN A 43 -13.89 -8.83 2.04
C GLN A 43 -12.72 -7.94 2.49
N PHE A 44 -12.70 -6.66 2.09
CA PHE A 44 -11.58 -5.74 2.29
C PHE A 44 -11.96 -4.45 3.04
N ASP A 45 -13.22 -4.33 3.45
CA ASP A 45 -13.70 -3.22 4.27
C ASP A 45 -13.59 -3.55 5.77
N ASP A 46 -13.92 -2.57 6.60
CA ASP A 46 -13.92 -2.73 8.05
C ASP A 46 -15.30 -3.10 8.58
N HIS A 47 -16.17 -3.77 7.82
CA HIS A 47 -17.60 -3.91 8.19
C HIS A 47 -17.82 -4.41 9.63
N VAL A 48 -17.01 -5.37 10.11
CA VAL A 48 -17.07 -5.88 11.50
C VAL A 48 -16.78 -4.79 12.53
N LEU A 49 -15.74 -3.99 12.29
CA LEU A 49 -15.36 -2.89 13.19
C LEU A 49 -16.30 -1.70 13.03
N ARG A 50 -16.76 -1.43 11.81
CA ARG A 50 -17.65 -0.34 11.45
C ARG A 50 -19.00 -0.50 12.15
N GLN A 51 -19.61 -1.68 12.08
CA GLN A 51 -20.88 -1.97 12.76
C GLN A 51 -20.78 -1.73 14.27
N LYS A 52 -19.68 -2.16 14.90
CA LYS A 52 -19.45 -1.90 16.33
C LYS A 52 -19.20 -0.42 16.61
N ARG A 53 -18.33 0.23 15.84
CA ARG A 53 -17.92 1.63 16.03
C ARG A 53 -19.07 2.61 15.83
N GLU A 54 -19.85 2.46 14.75
CA GLU A 54 -20.96 3.36 14.43
C GLU A 54 -22.00 3.38 15.54
N SER A 55 -22.31 2.22 16.13
CA SER A 55 -23.23 2.12 17.27
C SER A 55 -22.71 2.84 18.53
N VAL A 56 -21.40 2.81 18.78
CA VAL A 56 -20.79 3.43 19.97
C VAL A 56 -20.56 4.93 19.77
N TRP A 57 -20.18 5.35 18.56
CA TRP A 57 -19.80 6.74 18.25
C TRP A 57 -20.91 7.56 17.59
N GLN A 58 -22.11 6.99 17.42
CA GLN A 58 -23.27 7.64 16.79
C GLN A 58 -22.93 8.25 15.42
N LEU A 59 -22.05 7.58 14.67
CA LEU A 59 -21.65 8.02 13.34
C LEU A 59 -22.78 7.75 12.34
N PRO A 60 -22.92 8.58 11.28
CA PRO A 60 -23.89 8.34 10.23
C PRO A 60 -23.69 6.96 9.59
N PRO A 61 -24.76 6.16 9.45
CA PRO A 61 -24.67 4.78 8.93
C PRO A 61 -24.35 4.71 7.42
N ASP A 62 -24.36 5.85 6.74
CA ASP A 62 -24.22 5.99 5.29
C ASP A 62 -22.85 6.52 4.84
N GLY A 63 -21.83 6.44 5.69
CA GLY A 63 -20.47 6.83 5.35
C GLY A 63 -19.95 6.09 4.09
N THR A 64 -19.64 6.86 3.03
CA THR A 64 -19.21 6.34 1.72
C THR A 64 -17.71 6.05 1.61
N ALA A 65 -16.98 6.15 2.71
CA ALA A 65 -15.55 5.83 2.76
C ALA A 65 -15.34 4.32 2.58
N SER A 66 -14.59 3.95 1.54
CA SER A 66 -14.20 2.56 1.27
C SER A 66 -12.68 2.47 1.09
N LYS A 67 -12.11 1.36 1.57
CA LYS A 67 -10.67 1.07 1.46
C LYS A 67 -10.26 0.67 0.04
N ALA A 68 -11.17 0.04 -0.69
CA ALA A 68 -10.93 -0.50 -2.04
C ALA A 68 -11.64 0.36 -3.11
N ILE A 69 -11.48 1.68 -3.07
CA ILE A 69 -12.08 2.58 -4.07
C ILE A 69 -11.24 2.57 -5.36
N ARG A 70 -11.93 2.51 -6.51
CA ARG A 70 -11.33 2.92 -7.79
C ARG A 70 -11.18 4.43 -7.84
N PHE A 71 -10.20 4.99 -7.13
CA PHE A 71 -9.85 6.41 -7.32
C PHE A 71 -9.24 6.59 -8.71
N SER A 72 -9.85 7.48 -9.50
CA SER A 72 -9.44 7.85 -10.86
C SER A 72 -8.92 9.29 -10.95
N ALA A 73 -9.15 10.12 -9.93
CA ALA A 73 -8.67 11.50 -9.92
C ALA A 73 -7.18 11.55 -9.58
N LYS A 74 -6.34 11.97 -10.54
CA LYS A 74 -4.96 12.39 -10.26
C LYS A 74 -4.99 13.72 -9.50
N LEU A 75 -5.12 13.65 -8.18
CA LEU A 75 -4.90 14.81 -7.32
C LEU A 75 -3.41 15.16 -7.38
N SER A 76 -3.07 16.32 -7.94
CA SER A 76 -1.72 16.85 -7.93
C SER A 76 -1.55 17.85 -6.80
N LEU A 77 -0.49 17.70 -6.00
CA LEU A 77 -0.10 18.71 -5.03
C LEU A 77 0.37 19.97 -5.76
N SER A 78 0.02 21.15 -5.24
CA SER A 78 0.59 22.41 -5.73
C SER A 78 2.11 22.44 -5.46
N PRO A 79 2.90 23.18 -6.26
CA PRO A 79 4.33 23.31 -6.03
C PRO A 79 4.67 23.83 -4.62
N ALA A 80 3.90 24.79 -4.11
CA ALA A 80 4.08 25.35 -2.77
C ALA A 80 3.87 24.31 -1.66
N LEU A 81 2.83 23.47 -1.79
CA LEU A 81 2.58 22.41 -0.81
C LEU A 81 3.65 21.33 -0.86
N ARG A 82 4.14 20.98 -2.07
CA ARG A 82 5.26 20.04 -2.23
C ARG A 82 6.52 20.55 -1.53
N ALA A 83 6.91 21.79 -1.77
CA ALA A 83 8.08 22.40 -1.12
C ALA A 83 7.93 22.39 0.42
N ARG A 84 6.73 22.66 0.94
CA ARG A 84 6.48 22.61 2.38
C ARG A 84 6.62 21.20 2.96
N LEU A 85 6.18 20.17 2.23
CA LEU A 85 6.36 18.78 2.66
C LEU A 85 7.84 18.37 2.63
N ASP A 86 8.60 18.84 1.65
CA ASP A 86 10.05 18.58 1.55
C ASP A 86 10.81 19.24 2.72
N GLU A 87 10.44 20.46 3.13
CA GLU A 87 10.98 21.11 4.32
C GLU A 87 10.71 20.31 5.60
N VAL A 88 9.48 19.82 5.77
CA VAL A 88 9.10 18.99 6.92
C VAL A 88 9.87 17.68 6.92
N TRP A 89 10.05 17.04 5.75
CA TRP A 89 10.87 15.84 5.62
C TRP A 89 12.32 16.10 6.04
N ALA A 90 12.91 17.19 5.56
CA ALA A 90 14.27 17.57 5.90
C ALA A 90 14.44 17.75 7.42
N ASP A 91 13.50 18.46 8.05
CA ASP A 91 13.53 18.74 9.49
C ASP A 91 13.30 17.50 10.37
N THR A 92 12.45 16.56 9.92
CA THR A 92 12.02 15.43 10.74
C THR A 92 12.78 14.14 10.43
N VAL A 93 12.75 13.72 9.16
CA VAL A 93 13.28 12.42 8.72
C VAL A 93 14.77 12.54 8.42
N GLN A 94 15.18 13.52 7.61
CA GLN A 94 16.57 13.64 7.18
C GLN A 94 17.48 13.99 8.36
N LYS A 95 17.11 14.95 9.22
CA LYS A 95 17.92 15.28 10.41
C LYS A 95 18.12 14.09 11.35
N ARG A 96 17.11 13.22 11.49
CA ARG A 96 17.17 12.08 12.43
C ARG A 96 17.80 10.83 11.83
N LEU A 97 17.51 10.53 10.57
CA LEU A 97 17.85 9.27 9.92
C LEU A 97 18.88 9.41 8.80
N GLY A 98 19.20 10.65 8.39
CA GLY A 98 20.20 10.93 7.34
C GLY A 98 19.70 10.75 5.90
N PHE A 99 18.42 10.41 5.68
CA PHE A 99 17.90 10.13 4.34
C PHE A 99 17.11 11.32 3.76
N GLU A 100 17.59 11.85 2.63
CA GLU A 100 16.97 12.95 1.86
C GLU A 100 15.62 12.57 1.23
N SER A 101 15.36 11.28 1.05
CA SER A 101 14.12 10.78 0.47
C SER A 101 13.89 9.32 0.84
N TYR A 102 12.64 8.87 0.69
CA TYR A 102 12.32 7.45 0.83
C TYR A 102 13.06 6.59 -0.20
N ALA A 103 13.32 7.12 -1.40
CA ALA A 103 14.10 6.44 -2.44
C ALA A 103 15.56 6.24 -2.00
N ALA A 104 16.19 7.27 -1.42
CA ALA A 104 17.54 7.17 -0.86
C ALA A 104 17.62 6.11 0.25
N PHE A 105 16.64 6.10 1.17
CA PHE A 105 16.54 5.06 2.17
C PHE A 105 16.42 3.66 1.54
N ARG A 106 15.52 3.48 0.56
CA ARG A 106 15.33 2.18 -0.12
C ARG A 106 16.58 1.70 -0.86
N ARG A 107 17.39 2.59 -1.43
CA ARG A 107 18.67 2.21 -2.06
C ARG A 107 19.70 1.74 -1.05
N SER A 108 19.65 2.22 0.20
CA SER A 108 20.57 1.80 1.26
C SER A 108 20.31 0.39 1.81
N LEU A 109 19.10 -0.15 1.62
CA LEU A 109 18.72 -1.46 2.16
C LEU A 109 19.33 -2.62 1.35
N PRO A 110 19.76 -3.73 1.97
CA PRO A 110 20.19 -4.93 1.25
C PRO A 110 19.10 -5.46 0.32
N ASN A 111 19.47 -5.96 -0.86
CA ASN A 111 18.55 -6.59 -1.82
C ASN A 111 18.71 -8.10 -1.86
N SER A 112 18.51 -8.75 -0.70
CA SER A 112 18.72 -10.19 -0.53
C SER A 112 17.88 -11.05 -1.47
N LEU A 113 16.68 -10.59 -1.84
CA LEU A 113 15.76 -11.29 -2.74
C LEU A 113 15.97 -10.93 -4.22
N GLY A 114 17.04 -10.20 -4.57
CA GLY A 114 17.40 -9.90 -5.97
C GLY A 114 16.38 -9.08 -6.77
N VAL A 115 15.36 -8.49 -6.13
CA VAL A 115 14.24 -7.89 -6.85
C VAL A 115 14.57 -6.50 -7.39
N THR A 116 14.15 -6.20 -8.61
CA THR A 116 14.30 -4.87 -9.21
C THR A 116 13.47 -3.82 -8.44
N ARG A 117 14.15 -2.80 -7.92
CA ARG A 117 13.52 -1.68 -7.20
C ARG A 117 13.31 -0.52 -8.17
N VAL A 118 12.08 -0.01 -8.26
CA VAL A 118 11.82 1.32 -8.89
C VAL A 118 12.17 2.41 -7.88
N ASP A 119 12.76 3.52 -8.32
CA ASP A 119 12.92 4.73 -7.50
C ASP A 119 11.59 5.44 -7.22
#